data_AF-A0A7C4YKV4-F1
#
_entry.id   AF-A0A7C4YKV4-F1
#
_cell.length_a   1.000
_cell.length_b   1.000
_cell.length_c   1.000
_cell.angle_alpha   90.00
_cell.angle_beta   90.00
_cell.angle_gamma   90.00
#
_symmetry.space_group_name_H-M   'P 1'
#
loop_
_entity.id
_entity.type
_entity.pdbx_description
1 polymer ?
#
loop_
_entity_poly.entity_id
_entity_poly.type
_entity_poly.pdbx_seq_one_letter_code
_entity_poly.pdbx_strand_id
1 'polypeptide(L)'
;MIASSSWVNTWIPLALGVLLSGTSAYSEDKQTAPDPVELIRQASLAAKTNLRSGSGKAIFEKHVKMPNEREMKLVRKADCTILFDRDKYFVRLDFVVDESSKDKTQIVVCDGKAIITNEISPLFHPNGAQGAIFPIRGGNIRSYSSDVPINPSKLQEAIMDADEAIKRFNIDIRLNKANGMIEGIFRAENIIQQFVAGPAAGYNVERRTILNTNVSKTEPVTEFSAKWEQKDGVWYIRSLQETFKSEDGLNTRTLLEYTSFLPNVPVPAEQFHLNALKFAKGVRILDHRPGAPVRSYEYGLSRETDPSKLDTLVGQVESMPIRHLAPAQPPAKSGRWQWALISTGAVVTLAGTVLVGRRYWVRRASMTKTERK
;
A
#
# COMPACT_ATOMS: atom_id res chain seq x y z
N MET A 1 -17.50 -2.75 -57.15
CA MET A 1 -16.90 -4.09 -57.35
C MET A 1 -17.07 -4.82 -56.03
N ILE A 2 -18.21 -5.49 -55.77
CA ILE A 2 -18.55 -6.91 -56.09
C ILE A 2 -17.45 -7.83 -55.55
N ALA A 3 -17.62 -8.74 -54.58
CA ALA A 3 -18.70 -9.68 -54.22
C ALA A 3 -18.73 -9.84 -52.66
N SER A 4 -19.81 -10.07 -51.91
CA SER A 4 -20.94 -11.02 -51.95
C SER A 4 -20.54 -12.50 -51.98
N SER A 5 -20.47 -13.13 -50.80
CA SER A 5 -20.52 -14.60 -50.69
C SER A 5 -21.53 -15.02 -49.63
N SER A 6 -22.54 -15.70 -50.16
CA SER A 6 -23.74 -16.29 -49.62
C SER A 6 -23.54 -17.69 -49.04
N TRP A 7 -24.25 -17.97 -47.94
CA TRP A 7 -24.99 -19.21 -47.62
C TRP A 7 -24.23 -20.51 -47.30
N VAL A 8 -24.46 -21.05 -46.09
CA VAL A 8 -24.86 -22.45 -45.89
C VAL A 8 -25.92 -22.52 -44.79
N ASN A 9 -27.14 -22.84 -45.22
CA ASN A 9 -28.22 -23.38 -44.40
C ASN A 9 -27.86 -24.80 -43.97
N THR A 10 -27.96 -25.10 -42.68
CA THR A 10 -28.07 -26.50 -42.22
C THR A 10 -29.27 -26.63 -41.31
N TRP A 11 -30.23 -27.40 -41.81
CA TRP A 11 -31.43 -27.87 -41.16
C TRP A 11 -31.06 -28.75 -39.96
N ILE A 12 -31.65 -28.49 -38.79
CA ILE A 12 -31.64 -29.40 -37.65
C ILE A 12 -33.05 -30.01 -37.54
N PRO A 13 -33.19 -31.34 -37.45
CA PRO A 13 -34.49 -31.99 -37.44
C PRO A 13 -35.23 -31.77 -36.12
N LEU A 14 -36.55 -31.54 -36.27
CA LEU A 14 -37.55 -31.67 -35.23
C LEU A 14 -37.50 -33.07 -34.62
N ALA A 15 -37.01 -33.18 -33.39
CA ALA A 15 -37.23 -34.34 -32.55
C ALA A 15 -38.47 -34.07 -31.68
N LEU A 16 -39.61 -34.62 -32.12
CA LEU A 16 -40.76 -34.93 -31.27
C LEU A 16 -40.31 -35.96 -30.23
N GLY A 17 -40.44 -35.65 -28.94
CA GLY A 17 -40.04 -36.56 -27.87
C GLY A 17 -40.66 -36.24 -26.52
N VAL A 18 -41.85 -36.81 -26.29
CA VAL A 18 -42.39 -37.23 -24.98
C VAL A 18 -42.55 -36.14 -23.90
N LEU A 19 -43.77 -35.59 -23.82
CA LEU A 19 -44.31 -34.94 -22.62
C LEU A 19 -44.53 -35.99 -21.51
N LEU A 20 -43.52 -36.20 -20.66
CA LEU A 20 -43.73 -36.79 -19.35
C LEU A 20 -44.19 -35.67 -18.40
N SER A 21 -45.50 -35.57 -18.22
CA SER A 21 -46.12 -34.79 -17.15
C SER A 21 -45.85 -35.47 -15.80
N GLY A 22 -44.61 -35.38 -15.35
CA GLY A 22 -44.26 -35.66 -13.96
C GLY A 22 -44.75 -34.51 -13.11
N THR A 23 -45.87 -34.69 -12.41
CA THR A 23 -46.25 -33.87 -11.27
C THR A 23 -45.22 -34.10 -10.16
N SER A 24 -44.05 -33.48 -10.31
CA SER A 24 -43.11 -33.30 -9.21
C SER A 24 -43.87 -32.52 -8.15
N ALA A 25 -44.23 -33.21 -7.07
CA ALA A 25 -44.66 -32.57 -5.85
C ALA A 25 -43.56 -31.61 -5.46
N TYR A 26 -43.74 -30.32 -5.79
CA TYR A 26 -42.95 -29.23 -5.25
C TYR A 26 -43.18 -29.28 -3.74
N SER A 27 -42.31 -29.97 -3.01
CA SER A 27 -42.18 -29.68 -1.60
C SER A 27 -41.76 -28.22 -1.55
N GLU A 28 -42.63 -27.36 -1.02
CA GLU A 28 -42.24 -26.05 -0.52
C GLU A 28 -41.18 -26.29 0.55
N ASP A 29 -39.94 -26.48 0.11
CA ASP A 29 -38.79 -26.45 0.97
C ASP A 29 -38.79 -25.03 1.52
N LYS A 30 -39.19 -24.90 2.78
CA LYS A 30 -39.17 -23.63 3.50
C LYS A 30 -37.71 -23.19 3.51
N GLN A 31 -37.35 -22.41 2.50
CA GLN A 31 -36.00 -21.91 2.29
C GLN A 31 -35.71 -20.99 3.48
N THR A 32 -35.09 -21.56 4.51
CA THR A 32 -34.68 -20.82 5.70
C THR A 32 -33.77 -19.71 5.24
N ALA A 33 -34.06 -18.48 5.69
CA ALA A 33 -33.26 -17.33 5.32
C ALA A 33 -31.76 -17.65 5.55
N PRO A 34 -30.90 -17.38 4.57
CA PRO A 34 -29.49 -17.73 4.66
C PRO A 34 -28.87 -17.05 5.88
N ASP A 35 -28.06 -17.81 6.62
CA ASP A 35 -27.34 -17.32 7.80
C ASP A 35 -26.41 -16.15 7.40
N PRO A 36 -26.55 -14.95 7.98
CA PRO A 36 -25.71 -13.81 7.65
C PRO A 36 -24.21 -14.08 7.86
N VAL A 37 -23.86 -14.92 8.84
CA VAL A 37 -22.46 -15.31 9.07
C VAL A 37 -21.92 -16.06 7.87
N GLU A 38 -22.68 -17.04 7.38
CA GLU A 38 -22.31 -17.86 6.24
C GLU A 38 -22.25 -17.05 4.94
N LEU A 39 -23.15 -16.09 4.74
CA LEU A 39 -23.14 -15.20 3.57
C LEU A 39 -21.82 -14.42 3.46
N ILE A 40 -21.41 -13.74 4.53
CA ILE A 40 -20.17 -12.95 4.52
C ILE A 40 -18.94 -13.87 4.39
N ARG A 41 -18.96 -15.01 5.08
CA ARG A 41 -17.86 -15.99 5.04
C ARG A 41 -17.65 -16.51 3.62
N GLN A 42 -18.73 -16.89 2.93
CA GLN A 42 -18.68 -17.36 1.55
C GLN A 42 -18.27 -16.27 0.58
N ALA A 43 -18.78 -15.04 0.75
CA ALA A 43 -18.36 -13.91 -0.06
C ALA A 43 -16.85 -13.63 0.05
N SER A 44 -16.34 -13.59 1.28
CA SER A 44 -14.91 -13.40 1.57
C SER A 44 -14.06 -14.52 0.98
N LEU A 45 -14.48 -15.79 1.13
CA LEU A 45 -13.77 -16.93 0.55
C LEU A 45 -13.79 -16.88 -0.99
N ALA A 46 -14.94 -16.58 -1.59
CA ALA A 46 -15.08 -16.47 -3.04
C ALA A 46 -14.19 -15.35 -3.61
N ALA A 47 -14.16 -14.17 -2.99
CA ALA A 47 -13.29 -13.08 -3.40
C ALA A 47 -11.80 -13.47 -3.35
N LYS A 48 -11.36 -14.19 -2.31
CA LYS A 48 -9.97 -14.66 -2.15
C LYS A 48 -9.58 -15.75 -3.15
N THR A 49 -10.51 -16.64 -3.50
CA THR A 49 -10.20 -17.86 -4.27
C THR A 49 -10.47 -17.74 -5.78
N ASN A 50 -11.45 -16.92 -6.15
CA ASN A 50 -11.88 -16.75 -7.52
C ASN A 50 -11.09 -15.66 -8.25
N LEU A 51 -10.66 -14.60 -7.57
CA LEU A 51 -9.80 -13.57 -8.17
C LEU A 51 -8.33 -13.98 -8.01
N ARG A 52 -7.77 -14.58 -9.05
CA ARG A 52 -6.41 -15.15 -9.05
C ARG A 52 -5.41 -14.25 -9.74
N SER A 53 -5.81 -13.58 -10.81
CA SER A 53 -4.97 -12.61 -11.51
C SER A 53 -5.78 -11.40 -11.91
N GLY A 54 -5.11 -10.34 -12.33
CA GLY A 54 -5.78 -9.15 -12.79
C GLY A 54 -4.85 -8.18 -13.48
N SER A 55 -5.41 -7.39 -14.39
CA SER A 55 -4.73 -6.28 -15.05
C SER A 55 -5.64 -5.08 -15.08
N GLY A 56 -5.12 -3.90 -14.72
CA GLY A 56 -5.91 -2.69 -14.71
C GLY A 56 -5.09 -1.41 -14.79
N LYS A 57 -5.81 -0.34 -15.14
CA LYS A 57 -5.36 1.03 -14.95
C LYS A 57 -6.11 1.61 -13.77
N ALA A 58 -5.44 2.41 -12.97
CA ALA A 58 -6.02 3.03 -11.78
C ALA A 58 -5.49 4.44 -11.57
N ILE A 59 -6.15 5.18 -10.69
CA ILE A 59 -5.69 6.45 -10.15
C ILE A 59 -5.40 6.21 -8.68
N PHE A 60 -4.22 6.64 -8.24
CA PHE A 60 -3.84 6.69 -6.84
C PHE A 60 -3.82 8.14 -6.38
N GLU A 61 -4.43 8.42 -5.23
CA GLU A 61 -4.38 9.73 -4.59
C GLU A 61 -4.07 9.60 -3.10
N LYS A 62 -3.22 10.50 -2.61
CA LYS A 62 -2.95 10.67 -1.18
C LYS A 62 -3.24 12.11 -0.80
N HIS A 63 -4.13 12.25 0.17
CA HIS A 63 -4.45 13.51 0.80
C HIS A 63 -3.93 13.52 2.23
N VAL A 64 -3.44 14.68 2.67
CA VAL A 64 -2.96 14.89 4.04
C VAL A 64 -3.60 16.16 4.58
N LYS A 65 -4.01 16.12 5.84
CA LYS A 65 -4.40 17.27 6.65
C LYS A 65 -3.50 17.30 7.87
N MET A 66 -2.67 18.33 7.95
CA MET A 66 -1.84 18.57 9.14
C MET A 66 -2.70 19.07 10.32
N PRO A 67 -2.22 18.97 11.57
CA PRO A 67 -3.03 19.33 12.76
C PRO A 67 -3.60 20.75 12.75
N ASN A 68 -2.88 21.70 12.14
CA ASN A 68 -3.27 23.11 12.08
C ASN A 68 -3.99 23.51 10.79
N GLU A 69 -4.28 22.56 9.89
CA GLU A 69 -4.97 22.83 8.63
C GLU A 69 -6.47 22.60 8.76
N ARG A 70 -7.27 23.37 8.02
CA ARG A 70 -8.74 23.22 8.02
C ARG A 70 -9.19 22.08 7.10
N GLU A 71 -8.53 21.96 5.95
CA GLU A 71 -8.91 21.07 4.86
C GLU A 71 -7.78 20.10 4.51
N MET A 72 -8.14 18.95 3.95
CA MET A 72 -7.18 18.01 3.37
C MET A 72 -6.62 18.57 2.06
N LYS A 73 -5.31 18.42 1.87
CA LYS A 73 -4.63 18.77 0.63
C LYS A 73 -4.21 17.50 -0.11
N LEU A 74 -4.37 17.52 -1.44
CA LEU A 74 -3.82 16.48 -2.31
C LEU A 74 -2.30 16.64 -2.37
N VAL A 75 -1.57 15.73 -1.73
CA VAL A 75 -0.10 15.75 -1.72
C VAL A 75 0.51 14.86 -2.79
N ARG A 76 -0.24 13.83 -3.22
CA ARG A 76 0.19 12.94 -4.31
C ARG A 76 -0.95 12.47 -5.18
N LYS A 77 -0.71 12.38 -6.47
CA LYS A 77 -1.57 11.77 -7.47
C LYS A 77 -0.73 11.04 -8.52
N ALA A 78 -1.08 9.81 -8.83
CA ALA A 78 -0.39 9.01 -9.83
C ALA A 78 -1.36 8.22 -10.71
N ASP A 79 -1.03 8.16 -11.99
CA ASP A 79 -1.62 7.18 -12.90
C ASP A 79 -0.94 5.83 -12.67
N CYS A 80 -1.75 4.80 -12.47
CA CYS A 80 -1.28 3.50 -12.06
C CYS A 80 -1.52 2.46 -13.15
N THR A 81 -0.53 1.59 -13.35
CA THR A 81 -0.70 0.30 -14.04
C THR A 81 -0.48 -0.80 -13.02
N ILE A 82 -1.48 -1.67 -12.86
CA ILE A 82 -1.47 -2.72 -11.85
C ILE A 82 -1.68 -4.06 -12.56
N LEU A 83 -0.76 -4.99 -12.31
CA LEU A 83 -0.86 -6.37 -12.73
C LEU A 83 -0.63 -7.27 -11.52
N PHE A 84 -1.36 -8.37 -11.39
CA PHE A 84 -1.05 -9.37 -10.38
C PHE A 84 -1.40 -10.77 -10.86
N ASP A 85 -0.69 -11.75 -10.31
CA ASP A 85 -0.97 -13.17 -10.44
C ASP A 85 -0.66 -13.84 -9.10
N ARG A 86 -1.71 -14.25 -8.41
CA ARG A 86 -1.73 -14.80 -7.05
C ARG A 86 -1.03 -13.87 -6.06
N ASP A 87 0.12 -14.26 -5.54
CA ASP A 87 0.91 -13.53 -4.56
C ASP A 87 1.94 -12.58 -5.19
N LYS A 88 2.05 -12.58 -6.53
CA LYS A 88 2.93 -11.71 -7.29
C LYS A 88 2.19 -10.49 -7.80
N TYR A 89 2.86 -9.36 -7.85
CA TYR A 89 2.30 -8.17 -8.45
C TYR A 89 3.36 -7.24 -9.05
N PHE A 90 2.91 -6.46 -10.01
CA PHE A 90 3.62 -5.35 -10.63
C PHE A 90 2.74 -4.10 -10.49
N VAL A 91 3.30 -3.03 -9.96
CA VAL A 91 2.64 -1.72 -9.90
C VAL A 91 3.60 -0.69 -10.46
N ARG A 92 3.15 0.04 -11.48
CA ARG A 92 3.82 1.25 -11.96
C ARG A 92 2.97 2.45 -11.59
N LEU A 93 3.60 3.45 -10.97
CA LEU A 93 3.03 4.74 -10.62
C LEU A 93 3.76 5.82 -11.40
N ASP A 94 3.04 6.51 -12.26
CA ASP A 94 3.53 7.70 -12.95
C ASP A 94 2.93 8.93 -12.23
N PHE A 95 3.72 9.61 -11.39
CA PHE A 95 3.21 10.70 -10.54
C PHE A 95 2.97 11.96 -11.35
N VAL A 96 1.74 12.47 -11.27
CA VAL A 96 1.28 13.74 -11.88
C VAL A 96 1.31 14.87 -10.85
N VAL A 97 1.08 14.55 -9.58
CA VAL A 97 1.24 15.45 -8.43
C VAL A 97 2.12 14.74 -7.41
N ASP A 98 3.20 15.38 -7.00
CA ASP A 98 4.02 15.00 -5.85
C ASP A 98 4.78 16.26 -5.40
N GLU A 99 4.57 16.69 -4.14
CA GLU A 99 5.24 17.85 -3.56
C GLU A 99 6.77 17.73 -3.60
N SER A 100 7.29 16.49 -3.53
CA SER A 100 8.72 16.24 -3.44
C SER A 100 9.44 16.19 -4.79
N SER A 101 8.74 15.80 -5.87
CA SER A 101 9.33 15.69 -7.21
C SER A 101 8.25 15.65 -8.27
N LYS A 102 8.23 16.64 -9.17
CA LYS A 102 7.51 16.50 -10.44
C LYS A 102 8.16 15.37 -11.27
N ASP A 103 7.35 14.69 -12.08
CA ASP A 103 7.79 13.65 -13.04
C ASP A 103 8.47 12.41 -12.39
N LYS A 104 8.14 12.11 -11.14
CA LYS A 104 8.58 10.88 -10.47
C LYS A 104 7.84 9.67 -11.08
N THR A 105 8.56 8.59 -11.34
CA THR A 105 7.95 7.27 -11.60
C THR A 105 8.41 6.31 -10.51
N GLN A 106 7.50 5.50 -9.96
CA GLN A 106 7.84 4.39 -9.07
C GLN A 106 7.35 3.09 -9.70
N ILE A 107 8.22 2.09 -9.79
CA ILE A 107 7.88 0.74 -10.19
C ILE A 107 8.09 -0.18 -8.99
N VAL A 108 7.11 -1.01 -8.68
CA VAL A 108 7.11 -1.97 -7.58
C VAL A 108 6.85 -3.35 -8.15
N VAL A 109 7.72 -4.30 -7.84
CA VAL A 109 7.58 -5.69 -8.26
C VAL A 109 7.67 -6.59 -7.03
N CYS A 110 6.72 -7.50 -6.90
CA CYS A 110 6.68 -8.53 -5.87
C CYS A 110 6.58 -9.90 -6.52
N ASP A 111 7.44 -10.83 -6.11
CA ASP A 111 7.47 -12.21 -6.58
C ASP A 111 6.85 -13.21 -5.59
N GLY A 112 6.18 -12.72 -4.55
CA GLY A 112 5.63 -13.51 -3.45
C GLY A 112 6.61 -13.76 -2.30
N LYS A 113 7.90 -13.42 -2.46
CA LYS A 113 8.94 -13.59 -1.43
C LYS A 113 9.57 -12.25 -1.01
N ALA A 114 9.78 -11.36 -1.96
CA ALA A 114 10.34 -10.04 -1.72
C ALA A 114 9.63 -8.98 -2.56
N ILE A 115 9.74 -7.73 -2.12
CA ILE A 115 9.28 -6.56 -2.85
C ILE A 115 10.52 -5.79 -3.27
N ILE A 116 10.64 -5.49 -4.55
CA ILE A 116 11.68 -4.59 -5.06
C ILE A 116 11.02 -3.36 -5.66
N THR A 117 11.55 -2.20 -5.35
CA THR A 117 11.12 -0.92 -5.91
C THR A 117 12.23 -0.32 -6.75
N ASN A 118 11.83 0.45 -7.76
CA ASN A 118 12.67 1.39 -8.48
C ASN A 118 11.96 2.74 -8.51
N GLU A 119 12.58 3.76 -7.93
CA GLU A 119 12.11 5.13 -8.06
C GLU A 119 12.98 5.85 -9.07
N ILE A 120 12.36 6.39 -10.11
CA ILE A 120 12.99 7.12 -11.20
C ILE A 120 12.62 8.59 -11.02
N SER A 121 13.62 9.44 -10.82
CA SER A 121 13.46 10.88 -10.66
C SER A 121 14.76 11.58 -11.08
N PRO A 122 14.68 12.74 -11.76
CA PRO A 122 15.86 13.54 -12.09
C PRO A 122 16.64 14.03 -10.85
N LEU A 123 16.03 14.01 -9.67
CA LEU A 123 16.66 14.39 -8.41
C LEU A 123 17.62 13.32 -7.87
N PHE A 124 17.53 12.07 -8.34
CA PHE A 124 18.41 10.99 -7.90
C PHE A 124 19.70 10.96 -8.71
N HIS A 125 20.78 11.49 -8.16
CA HIS A 125 22.09 11.48 -8.82
C HIS A 125 22.91 10.21 -8.50
N PRO A 126 23.75 9.73 -9.44
CA PRO A 126 23.96 10.27 -10.79
C PRO A 126 23.01 9.70 -11.86
N ASN A 127 22.31 8.59 -11.57
CA ASN A 127 21.68 7.76 -12.61
C ASN A 127 20.18 8.03 -12.82
N GLY A 128 19.60 9.01 -12.13
CA GLY A 128 18.18 9.33 -12.19
C GLY A 128 17.28 8.29 -11.55
N ALA A 129 17.82 7.33 -10.79
CA ALA A 129 17.05 6.25 -10.19
C ALA A 129 17.68 5.64 -8.94
N GLN A 130 16.82 5.12 -8.06
CA GLN A 130 17.19 4.43 -6.82
C GLN A 130 16.33 3.18 -6.63
N GLY A 131 16.98 2.03 -6.43
CA GLY A 131 16.32 0.77 -6.13
C GLY A 131 16.34 0.43 -4.65
N ALA A 132 15.34 -0.32 -4.20
CA ALA A 132 15.32 -0.87 -2.85
C ALA A 132 14.61 -2.23 -2.78
N ILE A 133 15.02 -3.08 -1.85
CA ILE A 133 14.47 -4.42 -1.59
C ILE A 133 13.91 -4.44 -0.18
N PHE A 134 12.69 -4.95 -0.03
CA PHE A 134 12.00 -5.08 1.24
C PHE A 134 11.57 -6.53 1.48
N PRO A 135 11.61 -6.99 2.74
CA PRO A 135 11.06 -8.28 3.11
C PRO A 135 9.53 -8.23 3.08
N ILE A 136 8.90 -9.37 2.78
CA ILE A 136 7.48 -9.57 3.08
C ILE A 136 7.36 -10.03 4.54
N ARG A 137 6.74 -9.24 5.42
CA ARG A 137 6.60 -9.57 6.85
C ARG A 137 5.19 -10.04 7.17
N GLY A 138 5.05 -11.25 7.72
CA GLY A 138 3.79 -11.75 8.29
C GLY A 138 2.61 -11.77 7.31
N GLY A 139 2.87 -11.99 6.02
CA GLY A 139 1.84 -11.94 4.96
C GLY A 139 1.32 -10.53 4.64
N ASN A 140 1.65 -9.52 5.44
CA ASN A 140 1.36 -8.12 5.19
C ASN A 140 2.44 -7.52 4.31
N ILE A 141 2.09 -7.42 3.03
CA ILE A 141 2.87 -6.75 1.99
C ILE A 141 2.61 -5.23 2.08
N ARG A 142 2.81 -4.64 3.27
CA ARG A 142 2.92 -3.18 3.40
C ARG A 142 4.40 -2.83 3.30
N SER A 143 4.82 -2.38 2.13
CA SER A 143 6.15 -1.80 1.99
C SER A 143 6.07 -0.37 2.57
N TYR A 144 6.54 -0.21 3.80
CA TYR A 144 6.56 1.08 4.54
C TYR A 144 7.30 2.21 3.78
N SER A 145 8.02 1.85 2.73
CA SER A 145 8.82 2.68 1.85
C SER A 145 8.24 2.85 0.45
N SER A 146 7.25 2.05 0.03
CA SER A 146 6.57 2.27 -1.25
C SER A 146 5.39 3.19 -1.00
N ASP A 147 5.22 4.17 -1.88
CA ASP A 147 4.18 5.18 -1.72
C ASP A 147 2.76 4.59 -1.88
N VAL A 148 2.66 3.34 -2.33
CA VAL A 148 1.44 2.51 -2.33
C VAL A 148 1.51 1.49 -1.19
N PRO A 149 0.80 1.71 -0.07
CA PRO A 149 0.80 0.78 1.06
C PRO A 149 -0.16 -0.40 0.85
N ILE A 150 -0.52 -0.71 -0.40
CA ILE A 150 -1.64 -1.60 -0.74
C ILE A 150 -1.14 -2.72 -1.66
N ASN A 151 -1.35 -3.96 -1.24
CA ASN A 151 -1.13 -5.12 -2.12
C ASN A 151 -2.33 -5.32 -3.04
N PRO A 152 -2.19 -5.13 -4.37
CA PRO A 152 -3.30 -5.25 -5.30
C PRO A 152 -3.88 -6.65 -5.41
N SER A 153 -3.11 -7.69 -5.07
CA SER A 153 -3.61 -9.08 -5.13
C SER A 153 -4.39 -9.51 -3.87
N LYS A 154 -4.39 -8.66 -2.84
CA LYS A 154 -5.04 -8.89 -1.55
C LYS A 154 -5.87 -7.71 -1.08
N LEU A 155 -6.43 -6.93 -2.01
CA LEU A 155 -7.26 -5.75 -1.67
C LEU A 155 -8.43 -6.11 -0.75
N GLN A 156 -9.04 -7.26 -0.99
CA GLN A 156 -10.14 -7.80 -0.18
C GLN A 156 -9.74 -8.01 1.28
N GLU A 157 -8.54 -8.54 1.51
CA GLU A 157 -7.99 -8.74 2.85
C GLU A 157 -7.61 -7.41 3.52
N ALA A 158 -7.22 -6.41 2.73
CA ALA A 158 -6.87 -5.07 3.23
C ALA A 158 -8.06 -4.36 3.87
N ILE A 159 -9.28 -4.56 3.34
CA ILE A 159 -10.51 -4.10 4.01
C ILE A 159 -10.75 -4.97 5.23
N MET A 160 -10.99 -6.27 5.04
CA MET A 160 -11.24 -7.23 6.10
C MET A 160 -11.24 -8.66 5.55
N ASP A 161 -10.42 -9.54 6.12
CA ASP A 161 -10.63 -10.99 5.99
C ASP A 161 -11.73 -11.41 6.98
N ALA A 162 -12.98 -11.41 6.51
CA ALA A 162 -14.13 -11.70 7.35
C ALA A 162 -14.16 -13.17 7.80
N ASP A 163 -13.77 -14.12 6.94
CA ASP A 163 -13.67 -15.54 7.30
C ASP A 163 -12.68 -15.74 8.45
N GLU A 164 -11.50 -15.10 8.39
CA GLU A 164 -10.53 -15.19 9.47
C GLU A 164 -10.99 -14.47 10.75
N ALA A 165 -11.66 -13.31 10.60
CA ALA A 165 -12.19 -12.58 11.74
C ALA A 165 -13.26 -13.39 12.49
N ILE A 166 -14.18 -14.04 11.75
CA ILE A 166 -15.24 -14.88 12.34
C ILE A 166 -14.64 -16.07 13.11
N LYS A 167 -13.55 -16.67 12.60
CA LYS A 167 -12.87 -17.78 13.28
C LYS A 167 -12.15 -17.35 14.56
N ARG A 168 -11.54 -16.16 14.56
CA ARG A 168 -10.69 -15.67 15.66
C ARG A 168 -11.45 -14.93 16.74
N PHE A 169 -12.55 -14.27 16.38
CA PHE A 169 -13.25 -13.35 17.27
C PHE A 169 -14.72 -13.74 17.41
N ASN A 170 -15.28 -13.49 18.58
CA ASN A 170 -16.71 -13.57 18.79
C ASN A 170 -17.38 -12.31 18.22
N ILE A 171 -17.79 -12.35 16.95
CA ILE A 171 -18.39 -11.21 16.25
C ILE A 171 -19.90 -11.16 16.53
N ASP A 172 -20.40 -10.01 17.00
CA ASP A 172 -21.84 -9.70 17.01
C ASP A 172 -22.25 -9.30 15.60
N ILE A 173 -23.02 -10.15 14.91
CA ILE A 173 -23.47 -9.96 13.53
C ILE A 173 -24.99 -9.76 13.50
N ARG A 174 -25.44 -8.70 12.83
CA ARG A 174 -26.86 -8.32 12.70
C ARG A 174 -27.23 -8.16 11.24
N LEU A 175 -28.32 -8.82 10.84
CA LEU A 175 -28.93 -8.66 9.52
C LEU A 175 -30.07 -7.66 9.58
N ASN A 176 -29.95 -6.56 8.83
CA ASN A 176 -31.06 -5.67 8.58
C ASN A 176 -32.00 -6.29 7.55
N LYS A 177 -33.16 -6.77 8.01
CA LYS A 177 -34.15 -7.47 7.17
C LYS A 177 -34.77 -6.60 6.07
N ALA A 178 -34.73 -5.26 6.19
CA ALA A 178 -35.36 -4.37 5.23
C ALA A 178 -34.54 -4.20 3.95
N ASN A 179 -33.22 -4.21 4.06
CA ASN A 179 -32.29 -3.97 2.93
C ASN A 179 -31.26 -5.08 2.73
N GLY A 180 -31.26 -6.11 3.58
CA GLY A 180 -30.31 -7.22 3.52
C GLY A 180 -28.90 -6.87 3.97
N MET A 181 -28.66 -5.66 4.50
CA MET A 181 -27.34 -5.26 4.97
C MET A 181 -26.96 -6.02 6.23
N ILE A 182 -25.69 -6.40 6.33
CA ILE A 182 -25.13 -7.06 7.49
C ILE A 182 -24.15 -6.11 8.17
N GLU A 183 -24.35 -5.89 9.45
CA GLU A 183 -23.48 -5.13 10.32
C GLU A 183 -22.80 -6.08 11.29
N GLY A 184 -21.48 -5.97 11.45
CA GLY A 184 -20.74 -6.78 12.40
C GLY A 184 -19.88 -5.94 13.30
N ILE A 185 -19.76 -6.33 14.57
CA ILE A 185 -18.92 -5.66 15.56
C ILE A 185 -18.12 -6.72 16.33
N PHE A 186 -16.82 -6.48 16.49
CA PHE A 186 -15.98 -7.30 17.36
C PHE A 186 -14.95 -6.46 18.09
N ARG A 187 -14.40 -7.04 19.16
CA ARG A 187 -13.46 -6.38 20.06
C ARG A 187 -12.17 -7.19 20.14
N ALA A 188 -11.05 -6.49 20.08
CA ALA A 188 -9.73 -7.03 20.32
C ALA A 188 -8.99 -6.04 21.22
N GLU A 189 -8.85 -6.39 22.51
CA GLU A 189 -8.23 -5.51 23.51
C GLU A 189 -8.90 -4.12 23.57
N ASN A 190 -8.15 -3.05 23.32
CA ASN A 190 -8.59 -1.65 23.25
C ASN A 190 -9.09 -1.24 21.86
N ILE A 191 -9.30 -2.20 20.95
CA ILE A 191 -9.77 -1.94 19.58
C ILE A 191 -11.19 -2.46 19.42
N ILE A 192 -12.09 -1.58 18.97
CA ILE A 192 -13.41 -1.97 18.48
C ILE A 192 -13.37 -1.87 16.96
N GLN A 193 -13.80 -2.94 16.31
CA GLN A 193 -13.94 -2.95 14.86
C GLN A 193 -15.39 -3.15 14.48
N GLN A 194 -15.85 -2.37 13.53
CA GLN A 194 -17.19 -2.49 12.98
C GLN A 194 -17.07 -2.64 11.47
N PHE A 195 -17.96 -3.41 10.87
CA PHE A 195 -17.98 -3.56 9.42
C PHE A 195 -19.41 -3.65 8.89
N VAL A 196 -19.54 -3.34 7.60
CA VAL A 196 -20.79 -3.38 6.87
C VAL A 196 -20.58 -4.16 5.57
N ALA A 197 -21.49 -5.08 5.27
CA ALA A 197 -21.53 -5.87 4.04
C ALA A 197 -22.96 -5.90 3.49
N GLY A 198 -23.11 -5.85 2.17
CA GLY A 198 -24.43 -5.73 1.55
C GLY A 198 -24.61 -6.60 0.30
N PRO A 199 -25.87 -6.88 -0.09
CA PRO A 199 -26.16 -7.67 -1.29
C PRO A 199 -25.63 -7.02 -2.57
N ALA A 200 -25.58 -5.68 -2.62
CA ALA A 200 -25.03 -4.94 -3.76
C ALA A 200 -23.55 -5.23 -4.04
N ALA A 201 -22.79 -5.64 -3.02
CA ALA A 201 -21.39 -6.06 -3.11
C ALA A 201 -21.24 -7.59 -3.05
N GLY A 202 -22.32 -8.36 -3.24
CA GLY A 202 -22.31 -9.81 -3.09
C GLY A 202 -21.95 -10.27 -1.67
N TYR A 203 -22.30 -9.46 -0.66
CA TYR A 203 -21.96 -9.63 0.75
C TYR A 203 -20.47 -9.54 1.09
N ASN A 204 -19.65 -9.00 0.19
CA ASN A 204 -18.31 -8.56 0.56
C ASN A 204 -18.36 -7.34 1.49
N VAL A 205 -17.34 -7.18 2.33
CA VAL A 205 -17.24 -6.02 3.25
C VAL A 205 -17.02 -4.74 2.43
N GLU A 206 -17.94 -3.79 2.56
CA GLU A 206 -17.90 -2.49 1.88
C GLU A 206 -17.30 -1.41 2.76
N ARG A 207 -17.45 -1.52 4.08
CA ARG A 207 -16.89 -0.56 5.04
C ARG A 207 -16.36 -1.28 6.26
N ARG A 208 -15.23 -0.81 6.79
CA ARG A 208 -14.70 -1.20 8.11
C ARG A 208 -14.22 0.03 8.85
N THR A 209 -14.64 0.19 10.10
CA THR A 209 -14.14 1.22 11.02
C THR A 209 -13.37 0.57 12.15
N ILE A 210 -12.29 1.22 12.56
CA ILE A 210 -11.42 0.80 13.66
C ILE A 210 -11.36 1.95 14.67
N LEU A 211 -11.89 1.71 15.86
CA LEU A 211 -11.84 2.64 16.99
C LEU A 211 -10.80 2.13 17.98
N ASN A 212 -9.92 3.02 18.45
CA ASN A 212 -9.04 2.75 19.59
C ASN A 212 -9.63 3.41 20.83
N THR A 213 -10.15 2.61 21.75
CA THR A 213 -10.85 3.10 22.94
C THR A 213 -9.96 3.86 23.92
N ASN A 214 -8.63 3.76 23.78
CA ASN A 214 -7.68 4.57 24.56
C ASN A 214 -7.53 5.99 24.02
N VAL A 215 -7.87 6.20 22.74
CA VAL A 215 -7.74 7.49 22.05
C VAL A 215 -9.11 8.16 21.91
N SER A 216 -10.09 7.44 21.34
CA SER A 216 -11.45 7.93 21.15
C SER A 216 -12.45 6.79 21.17
N LYS A 217 -13.59 7.02 21.82
CA LYS A 217 -14.71 6.05 21.86
C LYS A 217 -15.68 6.23 20.70
N THR A 218 -15.62 7.36 20.01
CA THR A 218 -16.61 7.77 19.01
C THR A 218 -16.01 8.05 17.65
N GLU A 219 -14.73 8.45 17.58
CA GLU A 219 -14.06 8.70 16.32
C GLU A 219 -13.18 7.52 15.90
N PRO A 220 -13.31 7.03 14.65
CA PRO A 220 -12.44 5.99 14.15
C PRO A 220 -11.01 6.53 13.93
N VAL A 221 -10.03 5.75 14.35
CA VAL A 221 -8.60 5.96 14.04
C VAL A 221 -8.32 5.52 12.60
N THR A 222 -9.06 4.53 12.10
CA THR A 222 -8.96 4.08 10.71
C THR A 222 -10.34 3.75 10.17
N GLU A 223 -10.59 4.13 8.91
CA GLU A 223 -11.78 3.77 8.17
C GLU A 223 -11.40 3.30 6.77
N PHE A 224 -11.89 2.12 6.40
CA PHE A 224 -11.84 1.59 5.05
C PHE A 224 -13.21 1.69 4.41
N SER A 225 -13.24 2.13 3.15
CA SER A 225 -14.44 2.14 2.32
C SER A 225 -14.09 1.59 0.94
N ALA A 226 -14.86 0.63 0.46
CA ALA A 226 -14.63 -0.04 -0.80
C ALA A 226 -15.89 -0.07 -1.66
N LYS A 227 -15.67 0.09 -2.96
CA LYS A 227 -16.69 -0.15 -3.99
C LYS A 227 -16.35 -1.43 -4.71
N TRP A 228 -17.28 -2.37 -4.70
CA TRP A 228 -17.16 -3.65 -5.37
C TRP A 228 -17.84 -3.62 -6.73
N GLU A 229 -17.29 -4.38 -7.67
CA GLU A 229 -17.87 -4.61 -8.99
C GLU A 229 -17.70 -6.08 -9.35
N GLN A 230 -18.65 -6.62 -10.12
CA GLN A 230 -18.59 -7.98 -10.61
C GLN A 230 -18.37 -7.98 -12.12
N LYS A 231 -17.41 -8.76 -12.59
CA LYS A 231 -17.15 -8.96 -14.02
C LYS A 231 -16.86 -10.42 -14.28
N ASP A 232 -17.55 -10.99 -15.26
CA ASP A 232 -17.45 -12.41 -15.63
C ASP A 232 -17.64 -13.35 -14.42
N GLY A 233 -18.57 -13.00 -13.53
CA GLY A 233 -18.87 -13.74 -12.30
C GLY A 233 -17.87 -13.53 -11.15
N VAL A 234 -16.77 -12.79 -11.37
CA VAL A 234 -15.72 -12.54 -10.38
C VAL A 234 -15.90 -11.16 -9.74
N TRP A 235 -15.99 -11.14 -8.41
CA TRP A 235 -16.00 -9.90 -7.64
C TRP A 235 -14.59 -9.33 -7.50
N TYR A 236 -14.46 -8.03 -7.68
CA TYR A 236 -13.23 -7.29 -7.42
C TYR A 236 -13.52 -5.91 -6.83
N ILE A 237 -12.51 -5.31 -6.21
CA ILE A 237 -12.60 -3.96 -5.65
C ILE A 237 -12.31 -2.96 -6.77
N ARG A 238 -13.34 -2.19 -7.16
CA ARG A 238 -13.24 -1.10 -8.12
C ARG A 238 -12.54 0.12 -7.52
N SER A 239 -12.79 0.40 -6.24
CA SER A 239 -12.17 1.51 -5.52
C SER A 239 -11.99 1.17 -4.05
N LEU A 240 -10.84 1.52 -3.48
CA LEU A 240 -10.52 1.37 -2.06
C LEU A 240 -10.05 2.72 -1.51
N GLN A 241 -10.67 3.16 -0.42
CA GLN A 241 -10.27 4.32 0.33
C GLN A 241 -9.90 3.92 1.77
N GLU A 242 -8.76 4.40 2.25
CA GLU A 242 -8.32 4.28 3.64
C GLU A 242 -8.16 5.70 4.20
N THR A 243 -8.89 6.01 5.27
CA THR A 243 -8.69 7.22 6.08
C THR A 243 -8.02 6.81 7.38
N PHE A 244 -6.95 7.49 7.77
CA PHE A 244 -6.21 7.28 9.00
C PHE A 244 -6.06 8.60 9.76
N LYS A 245 -6.42 8.61 11.04
CA LYS A 245 -6.22 9.73 11.95
C LYS A 245 -5.24 9.32 13.04
N SER A 246 -4.11 10.00 13.17
CA SER A 246 -3.20 9.81 14.30
C SER A 246 -3.55 10.71 15.48
N GLU A 247 -3.01 10.36 16.64
CA GLU A 247 -3.21 11.07 17.91
C GLU A 247 -2.67 12.51 17.89
N ASP A 248 -1.64 12.78 17.08
CA ASP A 248 -1.05 14.11 16.89
C ASP A 248 -1.91 15.04 16.02
N GLY A 249 -3.05 14.57 15.51
CA GLY A 249 -3.96 15.33 14.66
C GLY A 249 -3.66 15.25 13.17
N LEU A 250 -2.62 14.51 12.75
CA LEU A 250 -2.40 14.22 11.33
C LEU A 250 -3.51 13.30 10.82
N ASN A 251 -4.10 13.67 9.69
CA ASN A 251 -5.12 12.87 9.02
C ASN A 251 -4.70 12.60 7.58
N THR A 252 -4.66 11.32 7.19
CA THR A 252 -4.31 10.87 5.85
C THR A 252 -5.51 10.19 5.22
N ARG A 253 -5.80 10.51 3.95
CA ARG A 253 -6.75 9.77 3.12
C ARG A 253 -6.05 9.26 1.88
N THR A 254 -6.04 7.94 1.70
CA THR A 254 -5.49 7.28 0.53
C THR A 254 -6.64 6.71 -0.30
N LEU A 255 -6.61 6.92 -1.61
CA LEU A 255 -7.59 6.40 -2.57
C LEU A 255 -6.85 5.64 -3.67
N LEU A 256 -7.33 4.43 -3.96
CA LEU A 256 -7.00 3.70 -5.17
C LEU A 256 -8.31 3.43 -5.92
N GLU A 257 -8.42 3.90 -7.16
CA GLU A 257 -9.61 3.69 -7.98
C GLU A 257 -9.20 3.18 -9.36
N TYR A 258 -9.63 1.96 -9.70
CA TYR A 258 -9.45 1.46 -11.06
C TYR A 258 -10.25 2.34 -12.02
N THR A 259 -9.66 2.66 -13.17
CA THR A 259 -10.37 3.24 -14.31
C THR A 259 -10.79 2.14 -15.29
N SER A 260 -9.98 1.07 -15.39
CA SER A 260 -10.30 -0.16 -16.10
C SER A 260 -9.70 -1.37 -15.37
N PHE A 261 -10.40 -2.50 -15.39
CA PHE A 261 -9.94 -3.74 -14.79
C PHE A 261 -10.41 -4.97 -15.58
N LEU A 262 -9.54 -5.95 -15.68
CA LEU A 262 -9.80 -7.26 -16.28
C LEU A 262 -9.44 -8.34 -15.24
N PRO A 263 -10.42 -9.01 -14.63
CA PRO A 263 -10.15 -10.10 -13.69
C PRO A 263 -9.67 -11.36 -14.43
N ASN A 264 -8.84 -12.15 -13.78
CA ASN A 264 -8.38 -13.48 -14.21
C ASN A 264 -7.75 -13.55 -15.62
N VAL A 265 -7.17 -12.45 -16.09
CA VAL A 265 -6.41 -12.45 -17.34
C VAL A 265 -4.99 -12.99 -17.14
N PRO A 266 -4.41 -13.70 -18.13
CA PRO A 266 -3.01 -14.10 -18.07
C PRO A 266 -2.10 -12.87 -17.93
N VAL A 267 -1.24 -12.87 -16.91
CA VAL A 267 -0.21 -11.85 -16.74
C VAL A 267 1.13 -12.44 -17.17
N PRO A 268 1.88 -11.76 -18.06
CA PRO A 268 3.17 -12.27 -18.50
C PRO A 268 4.16 -12.38 -17.33
N ALA A 269 4.81 -13.55 -17.20
CA ALA A 269 5.67 -13.85 -16.06
C ALA A 269 6.82 -12.84 -15.91
N GLU A 270 7.34 -12.33 -17.03
CA GLU A 270 8.42 -11.33 -17.09
C GLU A 270 8.12 -10.04 -16.32
N GLN A 271 6.84 -9.73 -16.07
CA GLN A 271 6.43 -8.57 -15.26
C GLN A 271 6.81 -8.72 -13.78
N PHE A 272 7.08 -9.94 -13.33
CA PHE A 272 7.48 -10.27 -11.96
C PHE A 272 9.00 -10.49 -11.82
N HIS A 273 9.79 -10.14 -12.83
CA HIS A 273 11.26 -10.21 -12.79
C HIS A 273 11.89 -8.83 -12.64
N LEU A 274 13.19 -8.82 -12.31
CA LEU A 274 13.92 -7.59 -12.03
C LEU A 274 13.98 -6.65 -13.25
N ASN A 275 13.93 -7.18 -14.47
CA ASN A 275 13.92 -6.37 -15.70
C ASN A 275 12.67 -5.47 -15.80
N ALA A 276 11.54 -5.87 -15.19
CA ALA A 276 10.31 -5.07 -15.19
C ALA A 276 10.47 -3.76 -14.42
N LEU A 277 11.44 -3.67 -13.49
CA LEU A 277 11.75 -2.46 -12.73
C LEU A 277 12.39 -1.37 -13.58
N LYS A 278 12.86 -1.68 -14.79
CA LYS A 278 13.51 -0.73 -15.70
C LYS A 278 14.67 0.04 -15.04
N PHE A 279 15.49 -0.67 -14.27
CA PHE A 279 16.68 -0.05 -13.69
C PHE A 279 17.60 0.48 -14.79
N ALA A 280 18.01 1.74 -14.66
CA ALA A 280 19.13 2.24 -15.44
C ALA A 280 20.41 1.50 -15.06
N LYS A 281 21.35 1.39 -16.00
CA LYS A 281 22.67 0.83 -15.70
C LYS A 281 23.33 1.66 -14.59
N GLY A 282 23.94 0.98 -13.62
CA GLY A 282 24.63 1.64 -12.51
C GLY A 282 23.72 2.00 -11.33
N VAL A 283 22.42 1.74 -11.39
CA VAL A 283 21.50 2.04 -10.28
C VAL A 283 21.90 1.28 -9.03
N ARG A 284 21.90 2.02 -7.92
CA ARG A 284 22.13 1.47 -6.58
C ARG A 284 20.85 0.83 -6.08
N ILE A 285 20.95 -0.43 -5.65
CA ILE A 285 19.86 -1.15 -4.98
C ILE A 285 20.20 -1.28 -3.48
N LEU A 286 19.33 -0.76 -2.62
CA LEU A 286 19.43 -0.86 -1.15
C LEU A 286 18.70 -2.10 -0.63
N ASP A 287 19.33 -2.89 0.24
CA ASP A 287 18.72 -4.09 0.82
C ASP A 287 18.24 -3.82 2.26
N HIS A 288 16.92 -3.80 2.47
CA HIS A 288 16.30 -3.56 3.78
C HIS A 288 15.85 -4.85 4.47
N ARG A 289 16.21 -6.03 3.95
CA ARG A 289 15.86 -7.29 4.59
C ARG A 289 16.62 -7.45 5.93
N PRO A 290 15.98 -7.97 7.00
CA PRO A 290 16.64 -8.23 8.27
C PRO A 290 17.85 -9.14 8.08
N GLY A 291 19.00 -8.76 8.64
CA GLY A 291 20.23 -9.54 8.53
C GLY A 291 20.91 -9.50 7.16
N ALA A 292 20.34 -8.80 6.16
CA ALA A 292 21.06 -8.57 4.92
C ALA A 292 22.32 -7.73 5.21
N PRO A 293 23.47 -8.07 4.59
CA PRO A 293 24.66 -7.27 4.75
C PRO A 293 24.40 -5.85 4.23
N VAL A 294 25.00 -4.84 4.89
CA VAL A 294 24.95 -3.44 4.43
C VAL A 294 25.79 -3.34 3.15
N ARG A 295 25.18 -3.68 2.02
CA ARG A 295 25.79 -3.63 0.69
C ARG A 295 24.84 -2.98 -0.31
N SER A 296 25.43 -2.36 -1.32
CA SER A 296 24.71 -1.91 -2.49
C SER A 296 25.04 -2.80 -3.68
N TYR A 297 24.02 -3.17 -4.43
CA TYR A 297 24.20 -3.81 -5.72
C TYR A 297 24.20 -2.74 -6.81
N GLU A 298 24.98 -2.98 -7.85
CA GLU A 298 24.97 -2.16 -9.05
C GLU A 298 24.24 -2.92 -10.16
N TYR A 299 23.13 -2.35 -10.64
CA TYR A 299 22.39 -2.96 -11.73
C TYR A 299 23.22 -2.93 -13.02
N GLY A 300 23.52 -4.12 -13.55
CA GLY A 300 24.17 -4.31 -14.83
C GLY A 300 23.62 -5.57 -15.51
N LEU A 301 23.27 -5.46 -16.79
CA LEU A 301 22.91 -6.63 -17.61
C LEU A 301 24.18 -7.46 -17.81
N SER A 302 24.40 -8.48 -16.97
CA SER A 302 25.44 -9.48 -17.22
C SER A 302 25.06 -10.24 -18.49
N ARG A 303 26.02 -10.43 -19.40
CA ARG A 303 25.83 -11.30 -20.58
C ARG A 303 25.83 -12.79 -20.21
N GLU A 304 26.30 -13.14 -19.01
CA GLU A 304 26.57 -14.53 -18.60
C GLU A 304 25.45 -15.15 -17.75
N THR A 305 24.65 -14.34 -17.07
CA THR A 305 23.57 -14.82 -16.20
C THR A 305 22.23 -14.46 -16.81
N ASP A 306 21.53 -15.45 -17.36
CA ASP A 306 20.15 -15.29 -17.81
C ASP A 306 19.24 -15.11 -16.58
N PRO A 307 18.71 -13.89 -16.31
CA PRO A 307 17.92 -13.62 -15.10
C PRO A 307 16.61 -14.42 -15.09
N SER A 308 16.16 -14.92 -16.25
CA SER A 308 14.97 -15.77 -16.37
C SER A 308 15.18 -17.16 -15.73
N LYS A 309 16.44 -17.59 -15.56
CA LYS A 309 16.80 -18.85 -14.89
C LYS A 309 16.82 -18.76 -13.37
N LEU A 310 16.66 -17.57 -12.80
CA LEU A 310 16.62 -17.35 -11.36
C LEU A 310 15.17 -17.12 -10.93
N ASP A 311 14.63 -18.09 -10.18
CA ASP A 311 13.21 -18.16 -9.80
C ASP A 311 12.74 -17.04 -8.86
N THR A 312 13.65 -16.22 -8.32
CA THR A 312 13.32 -15.18 -7.33
C THR A 312 14.03 -13.87 -7.61
N LEU A 313 13.37 -12.76 -7.27
CA LEU A 313 13.91 -11.40 -7.34
C LEU A 313 15.16 -11.25 -6.47
N VAL A 314 15.16 -11.86 -5.29
CA VAL A 314 16.33 -11.88 -4.39
C VAL A 314 17.52 -12.55 -5.06
N GLY A 315 17.32 -13.75 -5.63
CA GLY A 315 18.40 -14.46 -6.32
C GLY A 315 18.93 -13.65 -7.51
N GLN A 316 18.05 -12.99 -8.25
CA GLN A 316 18.43 -12.09 -9.35
C GLN A 316 19.32 -10.94 -8.85
N VAL A 317 18.98 -10.28 -7.73
CA VAL A 317 19.82 -9.21 -7.17
C VAL A 317 21.13 -9.75 -6.57
N GLU A 318 21.10 -10.87 -5.86
CA GLU A 318 22.29 -11.44 -5.23
C GLU A 318 23.31 -11.97 -6.25
N SER A 319 22.87 -12.27 -7.47
CA SER A 319 23.75 -12.61 -8.60
C SER A 319 24.46 -11.39 -9.22
N MET A 320 24.10 -10.16 -8.81
CA MET A 320 24.68 -8.94 -9.37
C MET A 320 26.07 -8.63 -8.80
N PRO A 321 26.90 -7.90 -9.56
CA PRO A 321 28.15 -7.36 -9.04
C PRO A 321 27.90 -6.53 -7.77
N ILE A 322 28.57 -6.90 -6.70
CA ILE A 322 28.52 -6.15 -5.44
C ILE A 322 29.38 -4.91 -5.62
N ARG A 323 28.79 -3.73 -5.42
CA ARG A 323 29.57 -2.51 -5.25
C ARG A 323 29.99 -2.45 -3.80
N HIS A 324 31.27 -2.76 -3.54
CA HIS A 324 31.86 -2.45 -2.25
C HIS A 324 31.72 -0.94 -2.05
N LEU A 325 30.84 -0.54 -1.12
CA LEU A 325 30.86 0.81 -0.62
C LEU A 325 32.25 0.97 -0.03
N ALA A 326 33.08 1.83 -0.63
CA ALA A 326 34.29 2.28 0.03
C ALA A 326 33.86 2.66 1.46
N PRO A 327 34.55 2.16 2.51
CA PRO A 327 34.18 2.49 3.88
C PRO A 327 34.00 3.99 3.93
N ALA A 328 32.84 4.45 4.43
CA ALA A 328 32.46 5.85 4.41
C ALA A 328 33.67 6.63 4.88
N GLN A 329 34.36 7.32 3.96
CA GLN A 329 35.52 8.09 4.37
C GLN A 329 34.97 9.09 5.38
N PRO A 330 35.53 9.15 6.60
CA PRO A 330 35.08 10.13 7.57
C PRO A 330 35.07 11.47 6.82
N PRO A 331 34.00 12.27 6.95
CA PRO A 331 33.82 13.48 6.17
C PRO A 331 35.16 14.21 6.19
N ALA A 332 35.75 14.41 5.00
CA ALA A 332 37.07 15.00 4.88
C ALA A 332 37.09 16.19 5.83
N LYS A 333 37.99 16.16 6.84
CA LYS A 333 38.04 17.16 7.91
C LYS A 333 38.21 18.53 7.26
N SER A 334 37.12 19.15 6.86
CA SER A 334 37.15 20.47 6.27
C SER A 334 37.53 21.37 7.42
N GLY A 335 38.71 22.00 7.34
CA GLY A 335 39.20 22.87 8.42
C GLY A 335 38.17 23.92 8.85
N ARG A 336 37.20 24.25 7.97
CA ARG A 336 36.05 25.11 8.24
C ARG A 336 35.21 24.68 9.44
N TRP A 337 34.96 23.39 9.66
CA TRP A 337 34.16 22.93 10.81
C TRP A 337 34.92 23.09 12.14
N GLN A 338 36.25 22.92 12.12
CA GLN A 338 37.10 23.18 13.29
C GLN A 338 37.11 24.67 13.62
N TRP A 339 37.24 25.54 12.62
CA TRP A 339 37.15 27.00 12.81
C TRP A 339 35.77 27.44 13.31
N ALA A 340 34.68 26.85 12.81
CA ALA A 340 33.33 27.13 13.29
C ALA A 340 33.20 26.79 14.79
N LEU A 341 33.64 25.61 15.22
CA LEU A 341 33.61 25.20 16.62
C LEU A 341 34.48 26.09 17.52
N ILE A 342 35.68 26.46 17.07
CA ILE A 342 36.58 27.38 17.80
C ILE A 342 35.93 28.75 17.93
N SER A 343 35.32 29.27 16.85
CA SER A 343 34.66 30.59 16.87
C SER A 343 33.45 30.61 17.81
N THR A 344 32.61 29.57 17.80
CA THR A 344 31.47 29.44 18.72
C THR A 344 31.95 29.34 20.17
N GLY A 345 33.01 28.57 20.43
CA GLY A 345 33.63 28.49 21.75
C GLY A 345 34.10 29.87 22.26
N ALA A 346 34.83 30.62 21.43
CA ALA A 346 35.33 31.95 21.77
C ALA A 346 34.18 32.94 22.08
N VAL A 347 33.10 32.92 21.29
CA VAL A 347 31.92 33.78 21.51
C VAL A 347 31.23 33.45 22.84
N VAL A 348 31.05 32.15 23.15
CA VAL A 348 30.44 31.72 24.42
C VAL A 348 31.31 32.13 25.62
N THR A 349 32.63 31.98 25.53
CA THR A 349 33.56 32.41 26.60
C THR A 349 33.52 33.92 26.81
N LEU A 350 33.52 34.72 25.73
CA LEU A 350 33.40 36.18 25.80
C LEU A 350 32.07 36.64 26.41
N ALA A 351 30.95 36.01 26.01
CA ALA A 351 29.65 36.31 26.61
C ALA A 351 29.64 35.99 28.11
N GLY A 352 30.23 34.85 28.51
CA GLY A 352 30.38 34.46 29.91
C GLY A 352 31.21 35.46 30.73
N THR A 353 32.36 35.89 30.22
CA THR A 353 33.22 36.86 30.93
C THR A 353 32.55 38.23 31.06
N VAL A 354 31.84 38.70 30.03
CA VAL A 354 31.05 39.94 30.09
C VAL A 354 29.94 39.86 31.14
N LEU A 355 29.21 38.74 31.21
CA LEU A 355 28.14 38.56 32.20
C LEU A 355 28.68 38.50 33.64
N VAL A 356 29.80 37.79 33.86
CA VAL A 356 30.46 37.74 35.18
C VAL A 356 31.00 39.11 35.57
N GLY A 357 31.66 39.81 34.64
CA GLY A 357 32.16 41.16 34.85
C GLY A 357 31.05 42.15 35.19
N ARG A 358 29.93 42.10 34.48
CA ARG A 358 28.74 42.92 34.77
C ARG A 358 28.20 42.64 36.17
N ARG A 359 28.10 41.36 36.57
CA ARG A 359 27.63 40.96 37.91
C ARG A 359 28.57 41.44 39.01
N TYR A 360 29.88 41.39 38.77
CA TYR A 360 30.89 41.92 39.68
C TYR A 360 30.77 43.43 39.87
N TRP A 361 30.65 44.20 38.79
CA TRP A 361 30.47 45.65 38.84
C TRP A 361 29.19 46.07 39.55
N VAL A 362 28.07 45.39 39.29
CA VAL A 362 26.79 45.64 39.99
C VAL A 362 26.94 45.40 41.50
N ARG A 363 27.58 44.30 41.91
CA ARG A 363 27.86 44.03 43.33
C ARG A 363 28.74 45.11 43.96
N ARG A 364 29.80 45.52 43.28
CA ARG A 364 30.71 46.57 43.78
C ARG A 364 29.99 47.91 43.94
N ALA A 365 29.16 48.29 42.98
CA ALA A 365 28.34 49.52 43.06
C ALA A 365 27.29 49.47 44.18
N SER A 366 26.75 48.28 44.49
CA SER A 366 25.84 48.13 45.64
C SER A 366 26.54 48.27 46.99
N MET A 367 27.79 47.81 47.14
CA MET A 367 28.54 47.95 48.40
C MET A 367 28.87 49.41 48.72
N THR A 368 29.20 50.23 47.71
CA THR A 368 29.48 51.67 47.92
C THR A 368 28.28 52.50 48.37
N LYS A 369 27.05 51.97 48.31
CA LYS A 369 25.85 52.65 48.82
C LYS A 369 25.53 52.31 50.28
N THR A 370 26.09 51.24 50.83
CA THR A 370 25.78 50.79 52.20
C THR A 370 26.68 51.43 53.25
N GLU A 371 27.84 51.99 52.87
CA GLU A 371 28.77 52.70 53.77
C GLU A 371 28.53 54.23 53.86
N ARG A 372 27.42 54.75 53.29
CA ARG A 372 27.03 56.17 53.40
C ARG A 372 25.70 56.39 54.12
N LYS A 373 25.33 55.49 55.03
CA LYS A 373 24.23 55.70 55.97
C LYS A 373 24.71 55.63 57.40
#